data_AF-Q5FJR3-F1
#
_entry.id   AF-Q5FJR3-F1
#
_cell.length_a   1.000
_cell.length_b   1.000
_cell.length_c   1.000
_cell.angle_alpha   90.00
_cell.angle_beta   90.00
_cell.angle_gamma   90.00
#
_symmetry.space_group_name_H-M   'P 1'
#
loop_
_entity.id
_entity.type
_entity.pdbx_description
1 polymer ?
#
loop_
_entity_poly.entity_id
_entity_poly.type
_entity_poly.pdbx_seq_one_letter_code
_entity_poly.pdbx_strand_id
1 'polypeptide(L)'
;MIFMLRKNILPLTSMVLVSGLSGVAMHVEPVNASTYGNGAVVTVPKKMQGTWYSYDRDAHSGKKITFGAHTVNGKVIYSQDKNIISDYFNGKIQNQRKFDQVTKNWMSGKTTKMKDDTFYEINPWITFEKWNLYRVAPQTINGQKHNILVYTSRYDGGNYYRSKKLAKQMKNYKFEKINYTM
;
A
#
# COMPACT_ATOMS: atom_id res chain seq x y z
N MET A 1 17.15 66.15 10.04
CA MET A 1 16.02 66.32 10.97
C MET A 1 15.62 64.93 11.45
N ILE A 2 16.04 64.56 12.66
CA ILE A 2 15.78 63.27 13.30
C ILE A 2 14.51 63.44 14.12
N PHE A 3 13.50 62.60 13.88
CA PHE A 3 12.36 62.46 14.79
C PHE A 3 12.23 60.99 15.20
N MET A 4 12.66 60.75 16.45
CA MET A 4 12.28 59.58 17.25
C MET A 4 10.80 59.64 17.57
N LEU A 5 10.09 58.51 17.55
CA LEU A 5 8.90 58.35 18.39
C LEU A 5 8.72 56.91 18.90
N ARG A 6 9.03 56.78 20.20
CA ARG A 6 8.47 55.95 21.29
C ARG A 6 7.98 54.52 21.01
N LYS A 7 8.64 53.60 21.73
CA LYS A 7 8.11 52.30 22.18
C LYS A 7 6.96 52.52 23.18
N ASN A 8 5.83 51.84 22.94
CA ASN A 8 4.90 51.44 24.00
C ASN A 8 4.70 49.92 23.88
N ILE A 9 4.69 49.26 25.04
CA ILE A 9 4.76 47.81 25.23
C ILE A 9 3.39 47.33 25.78
N LEU A 10 2.86 46.24 25.17
CA LEU A 10 1.89 45.23 25.67
C LEU A 10 0.40 45.63 25.87
N PRO A 11 -0.58 44.68 25.86
CA PRO A 11 -0.43 43.21 26.02
C PRO A 11 -1.07 42.30 24.95
N LEU A 12 -0.61 41.04 24.98
CA LEU A 12 -1.17 39.86 24.32
C LEU A 12 -2.67 39.70 24.60
N THR A 13 -3.46 39.55 23.53
CA THR A 13 -4.66 38.69 23.55
C THR A 13 -4.67 37.85 22.28
N SER A 14 -4.43 36.56 22.46
CA SER A 14 -4.55 35.53 21.44
C SER A 14 -5.96 35.52 20.84
N MET A 15 -6.07 35.71 19.53
CA MET A 15 -7.26 35.35 18.79
C MET A 15 -6.83 34.67 17.50
N VAL A 16 -6.76 33.34 17.56
CA VAL A 16 -6.52 32.49 16.39
C VAL A 16 -7.81 32.49 15.57
N LEU A 17 -7.82 33.26 14.48
CA LEU A 17 -8.76 33.04 13.38
C LEU A 17 -8.27 31.84 12.57
N VAL A 18 -8.95 30.71 12.74
CA VAL A 18 -8.85 29.57 11.81
C VAL A 18 -9.71 29.91 10.60
N SER A 19 -9.09 30.41 9.54
CA SER A 19 -9.71 30.50 8.21
C SER A 19 -9.73 29.10 7.60
N GLY A 20 -10.93 28.54 7.47
CA GLY A 20 -11.19 27.25 6.87
C GLY A 20 -10.75 27.20 5.42
N LEU A 21 -9.78 26.34 5.13
CA LEU A 21 -9.60 25.78 3.80
C LEU A 21 -10.67 24.70 3.63
N SER A 22 -11.70 25.04 2.87
CA SER A 22 -12.69 24.13 2.30
C SER A 22 -12.00 23.11 1.39
N GLY A 23 -11.39 22.10 2.01
CA GLY A 23 -11.14 20.83 1.35
C GLY A 23 -12.48 20.18 1.12
N VAL A 24 -12.86 19.98 -0.14
CA VAL A 24 -13.97 19.12 -0.51
C VAL A 24 -13.66 17.74 0.06
N ALA A 25 -14.19 17.46 1.24
CA ALA A 25 -14.22 16.11 1.78
C ALA A 25 -15.07 15.34 0.78
N MET A 26 -14.43 14.50 -0.05
CA MET A 26 -15.16 13.45 -0.73
C MET A 26 -15.86 12.67 0.38
N HIS A 27 -17.17 12.85 0.49
CA HIS A 27 -18.01 12.05 1.35
C HIS A 27 -17.95 10.64 0.76
N VAL A 28 -17.00 9.85 1.24
CA VAL A 28 -17.00 8.42 0.98
C VAL A 28 -18.12 7.92 1.87
N GLU A 29 -19.30 7.73 1.28
CA GLU A 29 -20.36 7.03 1.97
C GLU A 29 -19.78 5.70 2.50
N PRO A 30 -20.01 5.37 3.77
CA PRO A 30 -19.56 4.11 4.33
C PRO A 30 -20.23 2.99 3.53
N VAL A 31 -19.48 2.37 2.63
CA VAL A 31 -19.90 1.12 2.00
C VAL A 31 -20.13 0.14 3.14
N ASN A 32 -21.38 -0.29 3.35
CA ASN A 32 -21.68 -1.36 4.30
C ASN A 32 -20.68 -2.49 4.05
N ALA A 33 -19.90 -2.84 5.07
CA ALA A 33 -18.78 -3.78 5.02
C ALA A 33 -19.26 -5.24 4.86
N SER A 34 -20.18 -5.48 3.95
CA SER A 34 -20.80 -6.79 3.72
C SER A 34 -21.42 -6.96 2.32
N THR A 35 -21.84 -5.89 1.63
CA THR A 35 -22.64 -6.02 0.39
C THR A 35 -21.89 -6.72 -0.75
N TYR A 36 -20.58 -6.50 -0.86
CA TYR A 36 -19.77 -7.06 -1.95
C TYR A 36 -18.65 -7.97 -1.44
N GLY A 37 -18.81 -8.53 -0.23
CA GLY A 37 -17.81 -9.38 0.42
C GLY A 37 -16.56 -8.64 0.91
N ASN A 38 -16.60 -7.30 0.99
CA ASN A 38 -15.56 -6.49 1.62
C ASN A 38 -15.81 -6.32 3.10
N GLY A 39 -14.81 -6.62 3.92
CA GLY A 39 -14.77 -6.23 5.32
C GLY A 39 -14.10 -4.87 5.50
N ALA A 40 -13.30 -4.75 6.56
CA ALA A 40 -12.62 -3.51 6.91
C ALA A 40 -11.57 -3.09 5.87
N VAL A 41 -11.34 -1.78 5.77
CA VAL A 41 -10.22 -1.21 5.03
C VAL A 41 -8.91 -1.62 5.72
N VAL A 42 -7.98 -2.16 4.95
CA VAL A 42 -6.68 -2.62 5.47
C VAL A 42 -5.72 -1.45 5.59
N THR A 43 -4.95 -1.41 6.68
CA THR A 43 -3.89 -0.42 6.88
C THR A 43 -2.54 -1.00 6.49
N VAL A 44 -1.86 -0.38 5.54
CA VAL A 44 -0.49 -0.75 5.14
C VAL A 44 0.51 -0.18 6.16
N PRO A 45 1.51 -0.95 6.63
CA PRO A 45 2.50 -0.44 7.58
C PRO A 45 3.29 0.74 7.03
N LYS A 46 3.60 1.70 7.91
CA LYS A 46 4.35 2.92 7.55
C LYS A 46 5.67 2.64 6.81
N LYS A 47 6.42 1.61 7.23
CA LYS A 47 7.68 1.22 6.56
C LYS A 47 7.52 0.81 5.09
N MET A 48 6.35 0.28 4.74
CA MET A 48 6.01 -0.21 3.40
C MET A 48 5.38 0.88 2.51
N GLN A 49 4.78 1.91 3.11
CA GLN A 49 4.14 3.02 2.39
C GLN A 49 5.13 3.79 1.51
N GLY A 50 4.66 4.30 0.38
CA GLY A 50 5.40 5.02 -0.65
C GLY A 50 5.73 4.18 -1.87
N THR A 51 6.55 4.73 -2.76
CA THR A 51 6.87 4.12 -4.06
C THR A 51 8.12 3.25 -3.98
N TRP A 52 8.07 2.12 -4.68
CA TRP A 52 9.12 1.14 -4.82
C TRP A 52 9.29 0.77 -6.30
N TYR A 53 10.52 0.50 -6.70
CA TYR A 53 10.90 0.20 -8.08
C TYR A 53 11.61 -1.14 -8.16
N SER A 54 11.28 -1.95 -9.16
CA SER A 54 12.00 -3.19 -9.46
C SER A 54 12.36 -3.25 -10.94
N TYR A 55 13.48 -3.93 -11.21
CA TYR A 55 13.87 -4.35 -12.55
C TYR A 55 14.10 -5.86 -12.62
N ASP A 56 13.76 -6.58 -11.55
CA ASP A 56 13.86 -8.02 -11.46
C ASP A 56 12.86 -8.66 -12.42
N ARG A 57 13.28 -9.74 -13.08
CA ARG A 57 12.41 -10.53 -13.96
C ARG A 57 11.24 -11.13 -13.18
N ASP A 58 11.51 -11.50 -11.94
CA ASP A 58 10.62 -12.28 -11.07
C ASP A 58 9.75 -11.38 -10.17
N ALA A 59 9.73 -10.06 -10.42
CA ALA A 59 8.89 -9.10 -9.70
C ALA A 59 7.60 -8.85 -10.49
N HIS A 60 6.59 -9.70 -10.29
CA HIS A 60 5.40 -9.73 -11.15
C HIS A 60 4.42 -8.57 -10.96
N SER A 61 4.62 -7.70 -9.97
CA SER A 61 3.81 -6.49 -9.79
C SER A 61 4.27 -5.31 -10.67
N GLY A 62 5.17 -5.58 -11.62
CA GLY A 62 5.69 -4.62 -12.57
C GLY A 62 6.89 -3.83 -12.05
N LYS A 63 7.36 -2.87 -12.84
CA LYS A 63 8.58 -2.09 -12.53
C LYS A 63 8.41 -1.09 -11.38
N LYS A 64 7.17 -0.87 -10.92
CA LYS A 64 6.81 0.12 -9.91
C LYS A 64 5.59 -0.33 -9.12
N ILE A 65 5.64 -0.19 -7.81
CA ILE A 65 4.49 -0.36 -6.92
C ILE A 65 4.47 0.78 -5.89
N THR A 66 3.29 1.31 -5.59
CA THR A 66 3.11 2.40 -4.64
C THR A 66 2.09 1.98 -3.59
N PHE A 67 2.47 2.02 -2.32
CA PHE A 67 1.56 1.75 -1.22
C PHE A 67 1.15 3.06 -0.53
N GLY A 68 -0.15 3.33 -0.46
CA GLY A 68 -0.70 4.36 0.43
C GLY A 68 -1.02 3.78 1.82
N ALA A 69 -1.64 4.58 2.69
CA ALA A 69 -2.08 4.09 4.00
C ALA A 69 -3.10 2.95 3.89
N HIS A 70 -3.96 3.00 2.86
CA HIS A 70 -5.05 2.05 2.63
C HIS A 70 -5.13 1.58 1.17
N THR A 71 -4.08 1.81 0.39
CA THR A 71 -4.12 1.60 -1.05
C THR A 71 -2.86 0.93 -1.57
N VAL A 72 -2.97 0.24 -2.71
CA VAL A 72 -1.86 -0.17 -3.56
C VAL A 72 -2.12 0.30 -4.98
N ASN A 73 -1.16 1.01 -5.57
CA ASN A 73 -1.29 1.66 -6.88
C ASN A 73 -2.59 2.49 -7.02
N GLY A 74 -3.01 3.16 -5.95
CA GLY A 74 -4.23 3.98 -5.89
C GLY A 74 -5.53 3.19 -5.67
N LYS A 75 -5.49 1.85 -5.64
CA LYS A 75 -6.65 0.98 -5.39
C LYS A 75 -6.80 0.70 -3.91
N VAL A 76 -8.01 0.81 -3.37
CA VAL A 76 -8.31 0.57 -1.95
C VAL A 76 -8.16 -0.91 -1.62
N ILE A 77 -7.58 -1.20 -0.46
CA ILE A 77 -7.36 -2.56 0.03
C ILE A 77 -8.40 -2.86 1.11
N TYR A 78 -9.18 -3.92 0.92
CA TYR A 78 -10.15 -4.42 1.89
C TYR A 78 -9.78 -5.83 2.35
N SER A 79 -10.17 -6.19 3.58
CA SER A 79 -10.24 -7.61 3.93
C SER A 79 -11.36 -8.25 3.11
N GLN A 80 -11.15 -9.49 2.68
CA GLN A 80 -12.08 -10.18 1.79
C GLN A 80 -12.77 -11.34 2.51
N ASP A 81 -14.08 -11.46 2.33
CA ASP A 81 -14.84 -12.66 2.71
C ASP A 81 -14.27 -13.88 1.97
N LYS A 82 -13.94 -14.94 2.71
CA LYS A 82 -13.39 -16.19 2.16
C LYS A 82 -14.28 -16.84 1.08
N ASN A 83 -15.59 -16.58 1.11
CA ASN A 83 -16.54 -17.20 0.19
C ASN A 83 -16.69 -16.41 -1.12
N ILE A 84 -16.34 -15.11 -1.16
CA ILE A 84 -16.70 -14.25 -2.30
C ILE A 84 -16.07 -14.70 -3.62
N ILE A 85 -14.86 -15.26 -3.56
CA ILE A 85 -14.17 -15.80 -4.74
C ILE A 85 -14.93 -17.02 -5.27
N SER A 86 -15.31 -17.94 -4.38
CA SER A 86 -16.08 -19.12 -4.75
C SER A 86 -17.45 -18.74 -5.30
N ASP A 87 -18.14 -17.81 -4.66
CA ASP A 87 -19.45 -17.35 -5.10
C ASP A 87 -19.37 -16.67 -6.47
N TYR A 88 -18.32 -15.88 -6.73
CA TYR A 88 -18.06 -15.29 -8.04
C TYR A 88 -17.89 -16.35 -9.13
N PHE A 89 -16.98 -17.31 -8.92
CA PHE A 89 -16.69 -18.32 -9.95
C PHE A 89 -17.82 -19.34 -10.16
N ASN A 90 -18.69 -19.52 -9.16
CA ASN A 90 -19.86 -20.38 -9.25
C ASN A 90 -21.15 -19.64 -9.65
N GLY A 91 -21.07 -18.36 -10.04
CA GLY A 91 -22.23 -17.59 -10.50
C GLY A 91 -23.28 -17.30 -9.42
N LYS A 92 -22.87 -17.29 -8.14
CA LYS A 92 -23.75 -17.06 -6.99
C LYS A 92 -23.85 -15.59 -6.58
N ILE A 93 -23.08 -14.70 -7.22
CA ILE A 93 -23.12 -13.26 -6.96
C ILE A 93 -24.41 -12.67 -7.53
N GLN A 94 -25.23 -12.13 -6.63
CA GLN A 94 -26.42 -11.37 -7.04
C GLN A 94 -26.01 -10.09 -7.76
N ASN A 95 -26.68 -9.78 -8.87
CA ASN A 95 -26.43 -8.59 -9.68
C ASN A 95 -24.93 -8.43 -10.06
N GLN A 96 -24.37 -9.47 -10.67
CA GLN A 96 -22.97 -9.57 -11.12
C GLN A 96 -22.46 -8.28 -11.79
N ARG A 97 -23.25 -7.67 -12.69
CA ARG A 97 -22.84 -6.44 -13.38
C ARG A 97 -22.54 -5.30 -12.40
N LYS A 98 -23.38 -5.12 -11.38
CA LYS A 98 -23.16 -4.09 -10.35
C LYS A 98 -21.98 -4.44 -9.47
N PHE A 99 -21.83 -5.71 -9.09
CA PHE A 99 -20.67 -6.20 -8.35
C PHE A 99 -19.36 -5.88 -9.09
N ASP A 100 -19.26 -6.22 -10.37
CA ASP A 100 -18.06 -5.97 -11.18
C ASP A 100 -17.76 -4.48 -11.29
N GLN A 101 -18.79 -3.66 -11.50
CA GLN A 101 -18.64 -2.21 -11.60
C GLN A 101 -18.06 -1.59 -10.33
N VAL A 102 -18.52 -2.03 -9.16
CA VAL A 102 -18.10 -1.49 -7.85
C VAL A 102 -16.71 -2.01 -7.49
N THR A 103 -16.46 -3.30 -7.70
CA THR A 103 -15.27 -3.97 -7.17
C THR A 103 -14.05 -3.97 -8.09
N LYS A 104 -14.19 -3.55 -9.37
CA LYS A 104 -13.09 -3.52 -10.38
C LYS A 104 -11.78 -2.85 -9.92
N ASN A 105 -11.86 -1.91 -8.98
CA ASN A 105 -10.72 -1.14 -8.48
C ASN A 105 -10.36 -1.47 -7.02
N TRP A 106 -10.87 -2.58 -6.50
CA TRP A 106 -10.54 -3.04 -5.15
C TRP A 106 -9.39 -4.04 -5.20
N MET A 107 -8.73 -4.16 -4.05
CA MET A 107 -7.69 -5.14 -3.78
C MET A 107 -8.06 -5.86 -2.49
N SER A 108 -7.73 -7.15 -2.41
CA SER A 108 -7.82 -7.88 -1.16
C SER A 108 -6.50 -7.77 -0.40
N GLY A 109 -6.58 -7.63 0.92
CA GLY A 109 -5.41 -7.53 1.78
C GLY A 109 -5.56 -8.33 3.06
N LYS A 110 -4.51 -9.04 3.45
CA LYS A 110 -4.39 -9.70 4.75
C LYS A 110 -2.94 -9.82 5.19
N THR A 111 -2.73 -10.04 6.47
CA THR A 111 -1.40 -10.42 6.98
C THR A 111 -1.29 -11.94 6.94
N THR A 112 -0.20 -12.44 6.37
CA THR A 112 0.09 -13.87 6.25
C THR A 112 1.48 -14.14 6.85
N LYS A 113 1.62 -15.21 7.63
CA LYS A 113 2.91 -15.68 8.12
C LYS A 113 3.42 -16.80 7.22
N MET A 114 4.71 -16.76 6.89
CA MET A 114 5.38 -17.79 6.11
C MET A 114 6.77 -17.99 6.68
N LYS A 115 7.08 -19.22 7.12
CA LYS A 115 8.29 -19.51 7.91
C LYS A 115 8.32 -18.54 9.11
N ASP A 116 9.45 -17.88 9.34
CA ASP A 116 9.63 -16.92 10.44
C ASP A 116 9.27 -15.47 10.07
N ASP A 117 8.81 -15.23 8.84
CA ASP A 117 8.54 -13.90 8.31
C ASP A 117 7.03 -13.58 8.29
N THR A 118 6.70 -12.32 8.59
CA THR A 118 5.35 -11.76 8.42
C THR A 118 5.27 -10.97 7.12
N PHE A 119 4.33 -11.36 6.26
CA PHE A 119 4.07 -10.75 4.96
C PHE A 119 2.70 -10.07 4.92
N TYR A 120 2.60 -9.08 4.05
CA TYR A 120 1.36 -8.43 3.65
C TYR A 120 0.97 -9.03 2.31
N GLU A 121 -0.06 -9.86 2.33
CA GLU A 121 -0.62 -10.46 1.14
C GLU A 121 -1.60 -9.49 0.52
N ILE A 122 -1.35 -9.09 -0.73
CA ILE A 122 -2.18 -8.10 -1.42
C ILE A 122 -2.45 -8.58 -2.84
N ASN A 123 -3.69 -8.97 -3.12
CA ASN A 123 -4.09 -9.53 -4.42
C ASN A 123 -5.18 -8.66 -5.08
N PRO A 124 -5.40 -8.80 -6.40
CA PRO A 124 -6.61 -8.30 -7.04
C PRO A 124 -7.87 -8.82 -6.30
N TRP A 125 -8.95 -8.02 -6.28
CA TRP A 125 -10.18 -8.40 -5.60
C TRP A 125 -10.67 -9.79 -6.00
N ILE A 126 -10.98 -10.01 -7.28
CA ILE A 126 -11.34 -11.34 -7.79
C ILE A 126 -10.20 -11.89 -8.62
N THR A 127 -9.52 -12.91 -8.09
CA THR A 127 -8.52 -13.69 -8.83
C THR A 127 -8.35 -15.05 -8.17
N PHE A 128 -7.75 -16.00 -8.88
CA PHE A 128 -7.20 -17.20 -8.24
C PHE A 128 -6.08 -16.80 -7.27
N GLU A 129 -5.93 -17.52 -6.16
CA GLU A 129 -4.90 -17.20 -5.16
C GLU A 129 -3.49 -17.21 -5.79
N LYS A 130 -2.90 -16.01 -5.93
CA LYS A 130 -1.55 -15.82 -6.45
C LYS A 130 -0.50 -15.63 -5.36
N TRP A 131 -0.93 -15.45 -4.11
CA TRP A 131 -0.04 -15.28 -2.95
C TRP A 131 0.97 -14.15 -3.18
N ASN A 132 0.51 -12.96 -3.59
CA ASN A 132 1.39 -11.80 -3.74
C ASN A 132 1.77 -11.27 -2.35
N LEU A 133 2.92 -11.73 -1.84
CA LEU A 133 3.38 -11.49 -0.49
C LEU A 133 4.48 -10.43 -0.48
N TYR A 134 4.30 -9.41 0.35
CA TYR A 134 5.26 -8.31 0.47
C TYR A 134 5.75 -8.15 1.90
N ARG A 135 7.04 -7.86 2.06
CA ARG A 135 7.59 -7.41 3.35
C ARG A 135 8.74 -6.45 3.16
N VAL A 136 8.92 -5.57 4.14
CA VAL A 136 10.10 -4.70 4.18
C VAL A 136 11.21 -5.40 4.94
N ALA A 137 12.38 -5.50 4.31
CA ALA A 137 13.59 -6.08 4.90
C ALA A 137 14.72 -5.04 4.92
N PRO A 138 15.38 -4.80 6.06
CA PRO A 138 16.61 -4.02 6.07
C PRO A 138 17.76 -4.85 5.46
N GLN A 139 18.58 -4.23 4.64
CA GLN A 139 19.75 -4.83 3.99
C GLN A 139 20.91 -3.83 3.98
N THR A 140 22.14 -4.34 3.92
CA THR A 140 23.33 -3.52 3.68
C THR A 140 23.73 -3.64 2.23
N ILE A 141 23.75 -2.53 1.49
CA ILE A 141 24.14 -2.48 0.08
C ILE A 141 25.24 -1.42 -0.05
N ASN A 142 26.40 -1.81 -0.58
CA ASN A 142 27.57 -0.93 -0.71
C ASN A 142 27.96 -0.25 0.63
N GLY A 143 27.89 -0.99 1.74
CA GLY A 143 28.21 -0.49 3.08
C GLY A 143 27.13 0.39 3.73
N GLN A 144 26.04 0.70 3.04
CA GLN A 144 24.95 1.54 3.56
C GLN A 144 23.71 0.70 3.90
N LYS A 145 22.98 1.09 4.95
CA LYS A 145 21.70 0.45 5.31
C LYS A 145 20.59 0.96 4.41
N HIS A 146 19.88 0.04 3.78
CA HIS A 146 18.71 0.30 2.95
C HIS A 146 17.55 -0.59 3.40
N ASN A 147 16.33 -0.06 3.32
CA ASN A 147 15.14 -0.91 3.31
C ASN A 147 14.85 -1.32 1.87
N ILE A 148 14.64 -2.61 1.65
CA ILE A 148 14.09 -3.16 0.42
C ILE A 148 12.67 -3.66 0.68
N LEU A 149 11.86 -3.70 -0.36
CA LEU A 149 10.59 -4.40 -0.35
C LEU A 149 10.78 -5.73 -1.06
N VAL A 150 10.74 -6.81 -0.30
CA VAL A 150 10.74 -8.17 -0.80
C VAL A 150 9.35 -8.47 -1.33
N TYR A 151 9.29 -9.00 -2.54
CA TYR A 151 8.14 -9.65 -3.11
C TYR A 151 8.42 -11.14 -3.20
N THR A 152 7.46 -11.95 -2.79
CA THR A 152 7.47 -13.40 -2.95
C THR A 152 6.08 -13.87 -3.34
N SER A 153 6.05 -14.97 -4.07
CA SER A 153 4.86 -15.73 -4.40
C SER A 153 5.16 -17.22 -4.29
N ARG A 154 4.19 -18.05 -4.67
CA ARG A 154 4.38 -19.49 -4.78
C ARG A 154 5.49 -19.88 -5.76
N TYR A 155 5.74 -19.08 -6.80
CA TYR A 155 6.59 -19.47 -7.93
C TYR A 155 7.85 -18.62 -8.10
N ASP A 156 7.81 -17.39 -7.61
CA ASP A 156 8.77 -16.36 -7.93
C ASP A 156 8.94 -15.37 -6.78
N GLY A 157 9.98 -14.56 -6.85
CA GLY A 157 10.18 -13.48 -5.90
C GLY A 157 11.29 -12.56 -6.34
N GLY A 158 11.26 -11.33 -5.86
CA GLY A 158 12.21 -10.30 -6.27
C GLY A 158 12.24 -9.14 -5.30
N ASN A 159 13.06 -8.16 -5.64
CA ASN A 159 13.33 -7.02 -4.78
C ASN A 159 12.84 -5.73 -5.43
N TYR A 160 12.26 -4.87 -4.62
CA TYR A 160 12.01 -3.49 -4.97
C TYR A 160 12.79 -2.55 -4.04
N TYR A 161 13.15 -1.40 -4.60
CA TYR A 161 13.99 -0.40 -3.96
C TYR A 161 13.32 0.97 -4.04
N ARG A 162 13.61 1.84 -3.07
CA ARG A 162 13.10 3.22 -3.08
C ARG A 162 13.66 4.05 -4.23
N SER A 163 14.90 3.79 -4.63
CA SER A 163 15.57 4.49 -5.72
C SER A 163 15.48 3.69 -7.02
N LYS A 164 15.00 4.33 -8.08
CA LYS A 164 15.01 3.75 -9.44
C LYS A 164 16.42 3.45 -9.93
N LYS A 165 17.42 4.27 -9.57
CA LYS A 165 18.84 4.04 -9.91
C LYS A 165 19.34 2.77 -9.23
N LEU A 166 19.08 2.64 -7.92
CA LEU A 166 19.47 1.45 -7.16
C LEU A 166 18.77 0.18 -7.69
N ALA A 167 17.48 0.26 -8.02
CA ALA A 167 16.74 -0.86 -8.58
C ALA A 167 17.33 -1.36 -9.91
N LYS A 168 17.84 -0.46 -10.76
CA LYS A 168 18.55 -0.85 -11.99
C LYS A 168 19.89 -1.51 -11.69
N GLN A 169 20.64 -0.98 -10.73
CA GLN A 169 21.94 -1.52 -10.31
C GLN A 169 21.80 -2.92 -9.72
N MET A 170 20.77 -3.13 -8.90
CA MET A 170 20.53 -4.39 -8.18
C MET A 170 19.61 -5.35 -8.95
N LYS A 171 19.45 -5.15 -10.25
CA LYS A 171 18.56 -5.96 -11.10
C LYS A 171 18.89 -7.45 -10.97
N ASN A 172 17.87 -8.24 -10.66
CA ASN A 172 17.92 -9.70 -10.46
C ASN A 172 18.85 -10.16 -9.31
N TYR A 173 19.37 -9.24 -8.50
CA TYR A 173 20.20 -9.62 -7.38
C TYR A 173 19.34 -10.25 -6.27
N LYS A 174 19.79 -11.39 -5.73
CA LYS A 174 19.14 -12.09 -4.63
C LYS A 174 20.02 -12.03 -3.38
N PHE A 175 19.45 -11.57 -2.29
CA PHE A 175 20.08 -11.62 -0.97
C PHE A 175 19.98 -13.03 -0.38
N GLU A 176 21.10 -13.63 0.00
CA GLU A 176 21.17 -15.02 0.51
C GLU A 176 20.26 -15.29 1.72
N LYS A 177 20.07 -14.29 2.59
CA LYS A 177 19.27 -14.39 3.82
C LYS A 177 17.78 -14.12 3.62
N ILE A 178 17.30 -14.09 2.38
CA ILE A 178 15.90 -13.82 2.05
C ILE A 178 15.29 -15.02 1.34
N ASN A 179 14.15 -15.49 1.87
CA ASN A 179 13.31 -16.48 1.21
C ASN A 179 12.47 -15.81 0.12
N TYR A 180 12.79 -16.07 -1.14
CA TYR A 180 12.07 -15.50 -2.30
C TYR A 180 10.93 -16.37 -2.80
N THR A 181 10.83 -17.60 -2.34
CA THR A 181 9.75 -18.53 -2.69
C THR A 181 9.20 -19.15 -1.42
N MET A 182 7.91 -19.51 -1.48
CA MET A 182 7.25 -20.29 -0.43
C MET A 182 7.96 -21.63 -0.23
#